data_AF-A0A2N0LCA7-F1
#
_entry.id   AF-A0A2N0LCA7-F1
#
_cell.length_a   1.000
_cell.length_b   1.000
_cell.length_c   1.000
_cell.angle_alpha   90.00
_cell.angle_beta   90.00
_cell.angle_gamma   90.00
#
_symmetry.space_group_name_H-M   'P 1'
#
loop_
_entity.id
_entity.type
_entity.pdbx_description
1 polymer ?
#
loop_
_entity_poly.entity_id
_entity_poly.type
_entity_poly.pdbx_seq_one_letter_code
_entity_poly.pdbx_strand_id
1 'polypeptide(L)'
;MALLFVALAGCATTATPQIAPSPTNPPPVSTSAPTLVIETSPEPSIETAQPRTQPSTSPPGSSSQPPATPASSDIVSIPRSASDIVSAFLELAIADDGSSVRAMGDSGDQSYIPVLVDYLRFMRPSDVSGRDIIVRALRDLSEVAPDEVVGSDQFWSWWVKWLGKHAEVAGPEGYDEFKGLILERLVDPEMAVFFSGGIDTRIRLEEIVWGGVAKDGIPDLTNPPILTAEDATYIFEPDRVFGVSFNGEHRAYPLRILNAHEMASDVVGGVPFALAH
;
A
#
# COMPACT_ATOMS: atom_id res chain seq x y z
N MET A 1 26.75 31.50 4.12
CA MET A 1 25.92 30.71 5.06
C MET A 1 26.87 29.75 5.78
N ALA A 2 27.20 30.05 7.03
CA ALA A 2 28.31 29.44 7.75
C ALA A 2 27.90 28.08 8.34
N LEU A 3 28.64 27.02 8.01
CA LEU A 3 28.60 25.73 8.72
C LEU A 3 29.43 25.84 10.00
N LEU A 4 28.79 25.63 11.13
CA LEU A 4 29.42 25.51 12.43
C LEU A 4 29.69 24.03 12.73
N PHE A 5 30.96 23.64 12.71
CA PHE A 5 31.43 22.37 13.31
C PHE A 5 31.58 22.58 14.82
N VAL A 6 30.94 21.72 15.62
CA VAL A 6 31.27 21.55 17.04
C VAL A 6 31.61 20.08 17.27
N ALA A 7 32.86 19.85 17.65
CA ALA A 7 33.37 18.58 18.14
C ALA A 7 32.94 18.36 19.60
N LEU A 8 32.58 17.13 19.95
CA LEU A 8 32.47 16.67 21.33
C LEU A 8 33.40 15.48 21.52
N ALA A 9 34.39 15.69 22.40
CA ALA A 9 35.32 14.69 22.89
C ALA A 9 34.62 13.73 23.88
N GLY A 10 35.03 12.47 23.84
CA GLY A 10 34.40 11.39 24.60
C GLY A 10 34.80 11.30 26.07
N CYS A 11 34.03 10.47 26.79
CA CYS A 11 34.47 9.70 27.95
C CYS A 11 33.61 8.44 27.99
N ALA A 12 34.23 7.29 27.67
CA ALA A 12 33.62 5.98 27.79
C ALA A 12 33.85 5.45 29.21
N THR A 13 32.76 5.13 29.92
CA THR A 13 32.80 4.33 31.14
C THR A 13 31.98 3.08 30.89
N THR A 14 32.64 1.92 30.90
CA THR A 14 32.04 0.60 30.74
C THR A 14 31.33 0.18 32.02
N ALA A 15 30.01 0.07 31.97
CA ALA A 15 29.20 -0.62 32.99
C ALA A 15 28.39 -1.72 32.30
N THR A 16 28.69 -2.97 32.65
CA THR A 16 27.97 -4.17 32.19
C THR A 16 26.57 -4.19 32.82
N PRO A 17 25.46 -4.18 32.05
CA PRO A 17 24.14 -4.29 32.62
C PRO A 17 23.84 -5.73 33.05
N GLN A 18 23.49 -5.90 34.32
CA GLN A 18 23.06 -7.17 34.92
C GLN A 18 21.59 -7.43 34.54
N ILE A 19 21.34 -8.52 33.81
CA ILE A 19 19.99 -8.95 33.39
C ILE A 19 19.26 -9.52 34.61
N ALA A 20 18.11 -8.93 34.95
CA ALA A 20 17.19 -9.50 35.93
C ALA A 20 16.42 -10.70 35.33
N PRO A 21 16.11 -11.76 36.10
CA PRO A 21 15.35 -12.89 35.59
C PRO A 21 13.88 -12.51 35.33
N SER A 22 13.33 -13.04 34.24
CA SER A 22 11.93 -12.84 33.83
C SER A 22 10.94 -13.41 34.87
N PRO A 23 9.80 -12.75 35.11
CA PRO A 23 8.73 -13.32 35.92
C PRO A 23 8.07 -14.51 35.20
N THR A 24 7.90 -15.61 35.92
CA THR A 24 7.16 -16.81 35.48
C THR A 24 5.67 -16.50 35.32
N ASN A 25 5.11 -16.79 34.15
CA ASN A 25 3.67 -16.67 33.88
C ASN A 25 2.86 -17.65 34.76
N PRO A 26 1.74 -17.22 35.37
CA PRO A 26 0.77 -18.14 35.97
C PRO A 26 0.03 -18.93 34.88
N PRO A 27 -0.53 -20.12 35.22
CA PRO A 27 -1.25 -20.95 34.25
C PRO A 27 -2.54 -20.27 33.77
N PRO A 28 -3.00 -20.56 32.53
CA PRO A 28 -4.14 -19.88 31.93
C PRO A 28 -5.44 -20.21 32.68
N VAL A 29 -6.16 -19.16 33.07
CA VAL A 29 -7.53 -19.26 33.59
C VAL A 29 -8.48 -19.38 32.40
N SER A 30 -9.29 -20.44 32.41
CA SER A 30 -10.33 -20.68 31.40
C SER A 30 -11.48 -19.68 31.60
N THR A 31 -11.58 -18.67 30.74
CA THR A 31 -12.76 -17.82 30.63
C THR A 31 -13.35 -17.93 29.23
N SER A 32 -14.54 -18.52 29.15
CA SER A 32 -15.38 -18.53 27.95
C SER A 32 -15.78 -17.10 27.57
N ALA A 33 -15.42 -16.67 26.35
CA ALA A 33 -15.80 -15.38 25.80
C ALA A 33 -17.31 -15.30 25.50
N PRO A 34 -17.98 -14.15 25.71
CA PRO A 34 -19.37 -13.98 25.31
C PRO A 34 -19.49 -13.81 23.79
N THR A 35 -20.53 -14.41 23.21
CA THR A 35 -20.87 -14.37 21.78
C THR A 35 -21.30 -12.97 21.35
N LEU A 36 -20.60 -12.40 20.37
CA LEU A 36 -21.01 -11.19 19.65
C LEU A 36 -21.98 -11.58 18.51
N VAL A 37 -23.20 -11.03 18.51
CA VAL A 37 -24.18 -11.22 17.43
C VAL A 37 -24.12 -10.01 16.50
N ILE A 38 -23.69 -10.22 15.27
CA ILE A 38 -23.74 -9.21 14.18
C ILE A 38 -24.78 -9.71 13.18
N GLU A 39 -25.80 -8.89 12.93
CA GLU A 39 -26.91 -9.19 12.01
C GLU A 39 -26.72 -8.37 10.72
N THR A 40 -26.55 -9.03 9.57
CA THR A 40 -26.43 -8.37 8.25
C THR A 40 -27.49 -8.91 7.29
N SER A 41 -28.23 -8.00 6.64
CA SER A 41 -29.18 -8.30 5.56
C SER A 41 -28.49 -8.43 4.19
N PRO A 42 -28.97 -9.28 3.27
CA PRO A 42 -28.31 -9.59 1.99
C PRO A 42 -28.65 -8.61 0.84
N GLU A 43 -27.68 -8.36 -0.04
CA GLU A 43 -27.83 -7.62 -1.31
C GLU A 43 -28.42 -8.50 -2.45
N PRO A 44 -29.12 -7.90 -3.44
CA PRO A 44 -29.72 -8.63 -4.56
C PRO A 44 -28.79 -8.86 -5.76
N SER A 45 -29.04 -9.97 -6.46
CA SER A 45 -28.27 -10.56 -7.56
C SER A 45 -28.30 -9.80 -8.90
N ILE A 46 -27.19 -9.87 -9.65
CA ILE A 46 -26.99 -9.29 -10.99
C ILE A 46 -27.40 -10.30 -12.07
N GLU A 47 -28.22 -9.86 -13.03
CA GLU A 47 -28.70 -10.64 -14.19
C GLU A 47 -27.74 -10.54 -15.40
N THR A 48 -27.55 -11.66 -16.08
CA THR A 48 -26.52 -11.92 -17.10
C THR A 48 -26.91 -11.42 -18.49
N ALA A 49 -25.95 -10.82 -19.21
CA ALA A 49 -26.10 -10.34 -20.58
C ALA A 49 -26.14 -11.47 -21.64
N GLN A 50 -26.88 -11.24 -22.73
CA GLN A 50 -26.87 -12.07 -23.94
C GLN A 50 -25.99 -11.46 -25.06
N PRO A 51 -25.36 -12.28 -25.93
CA PRO A 51 -24.37 -11.81 -26.89
C PRO A 51 -24.99 -11.32 -28.21
N ARG A 52 -24.46 -10.24 -28.79
CA ARG A 52 -24.73 -9.84 -30.18
C ARG A 52 -23.53 -10.17 -31.08
N THR A 53 -23.84 -10.86 -32.17
CA THR A 53 -22.96 -11.21 -33.29
C THR A 53 -22.57 -9.98 -34.13
N GLN A 54 -21.31 -9.91 -34.57
CA GLN A 54 -20.85 -9.00 -35.64
C GLN A 54 -20.39 -9.80 -36.88
N PRO A 55 -20.59 -9.30 -38.12
CA PRO A 55 -20.10 -9.92 -39.34
C PRO A 55 -18.67 -9.46 -39.71
N SER A 56 -17.95 -10.38 -40.33
CA SER A 56 -16.60 -10.28 -40.89
C SER A 56 -16.50 -9.38 -42.12
N THR A 57 -15.41 -8.60 -42.23
CA THR A 57 -14.80 -8.23 -43.52
C THR A 57 -13.27 -8.14 -43.41
N SER A 58 -12.57 -8.71 -44.39
CA SER A 58 -11.10 -8.66 -44.54
C SER A 58 -10.68 -7.50 -45.45
N PRO A 59 -9.47 -6.93 -45.29
CA PRO A 59 -8.87 -6.08 -46.32
C PRO A 59 -7.64 -6.75 -46.99
N PRO A 60 -7.41 -6.55 -48.30
CA PRO A 60 -6.19 -6.98 -48.98
C PRO A 60 -5.18 -5.84 -49.13
N GLY A 61 -3.91 -6.19 -49.38
CA GLY A 61 -2.99 -5.38 -50.18
C GLY A 61 -1.73 -4.89 -49.47
N SER A 62 -0.66 -5.66 -49.62
CA SER A 62 0.73 -5.31 -49.27
C SER A 62 1.35 -4.40 -50.34
N SER A 63 2.12 -3.39 -49.94
CA SER A 63 3.19 -2.83 -50.79
C SER A 63 4.43 -2.56 -49.94
N SER A 64 5.56 -3.05 -50.45
CA SER A 64 6.84 -3.15 -49.76
C SER A 64 7.76 -2.01 -50.21
N GLN A 65 8.35 -1.28 -49.25
CA GLN A 65 9.44 -0.34 -49.49
C GLN A 65 10.66 -0.83 -48.69
N PRO A 66 11.88 -0.92 -49.27
CA PRO A 66 13.06 -1.44 -48.58
C PRO A 66 13.52 -0.45 -47.50
N PRO A 67 13.97 -0.93 -46.32
CA PRO A 67 14.28 -0.04 -45.21
C PRO A 67 15.57 0.73 -45.48
N ALA A 68 15.50 2.04 -45.24
CA ALA A 68 16.69 2.82 -44.95
C ALA A 68 17.29 2.31 -43.63
N THR A 69 18.60 2.06 -43.62
CA THR A 69 19.35 1.75 -42.41
C THR A 69 19.09 2.84 -41.37
N PRO A 70 18.48 2.55 -40.20
CA PRO A 70 18.43 3.54 -39.15
C PRO A 70 19.83 3.68 -38.56
N ALA A 71 20.26 4.93 -38.39
CA ALA A 71 21.32 5.25 -37.46
C ALA A 71 21.00 4.60 -36.10
N SER A 72 22.03 4.10 -35.42
CA SER A 72 21.97 3.54 -34.06
C SER A 72 21.19 4.48 -33.12
N SER A 73 19.88 4.28 -33.02
CA SER A 73 19.08 4.70 -31.89
C SER A 73 19.62 3.92 -30.71
N ASP A 74 20.09 4.60 -29.67
CA ASP A 74 20.25 3.98 -28.36
C ASP A 74 18.93 3.26 -28.05
N ILE A 75 18.93 1.93 -28.17
CA ILE A 75 17.75 1.13 -27.88
C ILE A 75 17.61 1.23 -26.37
N VAL A 76 16.69 2.07 -25.91
CA VAL A 76 16.33 2.15 -24.49
C VAL A 76 15.96 0.75 -24.06
N SER A 77 16.80 0.14 -23.21
CA SER A 77 16.63 -1.22 -22.76
C SER A 77 15.46 -1.30 -21.79
N ILE A 78 14.55 -2.24 -22.01
CA ILE A 78 13.44 -2.53 -21.09
C ILE A 78 14.05 -2.91 -19.73
N PRO A 79 13.66 -2.25 -18.61
CA PRO A 79 14.19 -2.56 -17.28
C PRO A 79 13.94 -4.01 -16.87
N ARG A 80 14.97 -4.75 -16.48
CA ARG A 80 14.86 -6.20 -16.18
C ARG A 80 15.11 -6.56 -14.73
N SER A 81 15.92 -5.80 -14.00
CA SER A 81 16.15 -6.03 -12.58
C SER A 81 15.28 -5.13 -11.71
N ALA A 82 15.07 -5.51 -10.44
CA ALA A 82 14.38 -4.68 -9.47
C ALA A 82 14.96 -3.25 -9.38
N SER A 83 16.28 -3.13 -9.40
CA SER A 83 16.99 -1.84 -9.40
C SER A 83 16.76 -1.02 -10.67
N ASP A 84 16.72 -1.66 -11.86
CA ASP A 84 16.41 -0.96 -13.11
C ASP A 84 14.97 -0.45 -13.10
N ILE A 85 14.04 -1.26 -12.57
CA ILE A 85 12.64 -0.90 -12.44
C ILE A 85 12.53 0.34 -11.52
N VAL A 86 13.08 0.30 -10.30
CA VAL A 86 13.09 1.49 -9.42
C VAL A 86 13.71 2.71 -10.11
N SER A 87 14.83 2.53 -10.82
CA SER A 87 15.49 3.63 -11.54
C SER A 87 14.59 4.23 -12.61
N ALA A 88 13.87 3.41 -13.38
CA ALA A 88 12.90 3.86 -14.38
C ALA A 88 11.77 4.71 -13.76
N PHE A 89 11.32 4.39 -12.55
CA PHE A 89 10.34 5.23 -11.83
C PHE A 89 10.94 6.58 -11.43
N LEU A 90 12.13 6.57 -10.84
CA LEU A 90 12.80 7.80 -10.39
C LEU A 90 13.14 8.71 -11.58
N GLU A 91 13.54 8.13 -12.70
CA GLU A 91 13.73 8.83 -13.97
C GLU A 91 12.42 9.43 -14.47
N LEU A 92 11.32 8.67 -14.50
CA LEU A 92 10.00 9.20 -14.88
C LEU A 92 9.58 10.40 -14.00
N ALA A 93 9.87 10.35 -12.70
CA ALA A 93 9.47 11.39 -11.76
C ALA A 93 10.32 12.69 -11.85
N ILE A 94 11.46 12.64 -12.54
CA ILE A 94 12.45 13.74 -12.61
C ILE A 94 12.69 14.22 -14.07
N ALA A 95 12.62 13.31 -15.04
CA ALA A 95 12.88 13.55 -16.46
C ALA A 95 11.59 13.38 -17.28
N ASP A 96 11.30 14.35 -18.15
CA ASP A 96 10.05 14.44 -18.92
C ASP A 96 9.93 13.41 -20.05
N ASP A 97 10.94 12.58 -20.30
CA ASP A 97 10.82 11.59 -21.36
C ASP A 97 10.04 10.35 -20.90
N GLY A 98 10.34 9.63 -19.82
CA GLY A 98 9.64 8.38 -19.46
C GLY A 98 9.86 7.25 -20.47
N SER A 99 11.01 7.23 -21.14
CA SER A 99 11.39 6.25 -22.17
C SER A 99 11.36 4.81 -21.68
N SER A 100 11.86 4.52 -20.48
CA SER A 100 11.83 3.18 -19.87
C SER A 100 10.41 2.67 -19.65
N VAL A 101 9.47 3.55 -19.28
CA VAL A 101 8.05 3.19 -19.06
C VAL A 101 7.33 2.94 -20.38
N ARG A 102 7.65 3.72 -21.43
CA ARG A 102 7.18 3.40 -22.79
C ARG A 102 7.71 2.06 -23.27
N ALA A 103 8.99 1.78 -23.04
CA ALA A 103 9.57 0.49 -23.41
C ALA A 103 8.89 -0.69 -22.70
N MET A 104 8.45 -0.52 -21.44
CA MET A 104 7.59 -1.51 -20.76
C MET A 104 6.26 -1.70 -21.49
N GLY A 105 5.55 -0.61 -21.83
CA GLY A 105 4.28 -0.66 -22.56
C GLY A 105 4.40 -1.31 -23.94
N ASP A 106 5.42 -0.93 -24.71
CA ASP A 106 5.68 -1.43 -26.07
C ASP A 106 6.15 -2.90 -26.09
N SER A 107 6.52 -3.48 -24.95
CA SER A 107 7.06 -4.83 -24.86
C SER A 107 6.03 -5.93 -25.08
N GLY A 108 4.74 -5.65 -24.81
CA GLY A 108 3.68 -6.66 -24.74
C GLY A 108 3.79 -7.61 -23.55
N ASP A 109 4.77 -7.41 -22.65
CA ASP A 109 4.97 -8.23 -21.47
C ASP A 109 4.05 -7.75 -20.34
N GLN A 110 2.95 -8.47 -20.13
CA GLN A 110 1.95 -8.15 -19.12
C GLN A 110 2.50 -8.19 -17.69
N SER A 111 3.68 -8.76 -17.46
CA SER A 111 4.29 -8.74 -16.13
C SER A 111 4.62 -7.34 -15.64
N TYR A 112 4.75 -6.35 -16.53
CA TYR A 112 4.92 -4.95 -16.12
C TYR A 112 3.63 -4.27 -15.64
N ILE A 113 2.45 -4.85 -15.82
CA ILE A 113 1.20 -4.22 -15.38
C ILE A 113 1.22 -3.96 -13.86
N PRO A 114 1.51 -4.92 -12.96
CA PRO A 114 1.64 -4.67 -11.53
C PRO A 114 2.64 -3.57 -11.16
N VAL A 115 3.79 -3.52 -11.83
CA VAL A 115 4.81 -2.46 -11.65
C VAL A 115 4.23 -1.08 -11.98
N LEU A 116 3.54 -0.95 -13.10
CA LEU A 116 2.93 0.30 -13.54
C LEU A 116 1.78 0.74 -12.62
N VAL A 117 1.02 -0.20 -12.04
CA VAL A 117 0.01 0.10 -11.02
C VAL A 117 0.65 0.62 -9.72
N ASP A 118 1.78 0.05 -9.30
CA ASP A 118 2.57 0.58 -8.19
C ASP A 118 3.10 1.99 -8.52
N TYR A 119 3.56 2.25 -9.74
CA TYR A 119 4.01 3.59 -10.14
C TYR A 119 2.89 4.61 -10.02
N LEU A 120 1.69 4.29 -10.52
CA LEU A 120 0.52 5.17 -10.40
C LEU A 120 0.21 5.57 -8.95
N ARG A 121 0.48 4.69 -7.98
CA ARG A 121 0.27 4.98 -6.55
C ARG A 121 1.18 6.10 -6.05
N PHE A 122 2.42 6.13 -6.51
CA PHE A 122 3.44 7.06 -6.02
C PHE A 122 3.60 8.31 -6.91
N MET A 123 2.97 8.34 -8.08
CA MET A 123 2.95 9.53 -8.91
C MET A 123 2.17 10.67 -8.23
N ARG A 124 2.83 11.82 -8.13
CA ARG A 124 2.21 13.06 -7.63
C ARG A 124 1.01 13.43 -8.50
N PRO A 125 -0.12 13.90 -7.93
CA PRO A 125 -1.27 14.35 -8.71
C PRO A 125 -0.96 15.46 -9.73
N SER A 126 0.06 16.28 -9.46
CA SER A 126 0.50 17.37 -10.35
C SER A 126 1.31 16.89 -11.56
N ASP A 127 1.78 15.64 -11.56
CA ASP A 127 2.64 15.09 -12.61
C ASP A 127 1.79 14.42 -13.71
N VAL A 128 1.12 15.26 -14.49
CA VAL A 128 0.17 14.81 -15.53
C VAL A 128 0.89 14.02 -16.62
N SER A 129 2.09 14.45 -17.03
CA SER A 129 2.85 13.81 -18.10
C SER A 129 3.27 12.39 -17.73
N GLY A 130 3.90 12.20 -16.55
CA GLY A 130 4.30 10.87 -16.11
C GLY A 130 3.12 9.94 -15.91
N ARG A 131 2.00 10.44 -15.37
CA ARG A 131 0.76 9.67 -15.23
C ARG A 131 0.19 9.24 -16.58
N ASP A 132 0.13 10.14 -17.56
CA ASP A 132 -0.35 9.82 -18.92
C ASP A 132 0.51 8.74 -19.59
N ILE A 133 1.83 8.78 -19.38
CA ILE A 133 2.76 7.76 -19.90
C ILE A 133 2.45 6.39 -19.28
N ILE A 134 2.26 6.32 -17.96
CA ILE A 134 1.91 5.07 -17.27
C ILE A 134 0.54 4.55 -17.74
N VAL A 135 -0.47 5.42 -17.83
CA VAL A 135 -1.82 5.03 -18.26
C VAL A 135 -1.83 4.47 -19.68
N ARG A 136 -1.05 5.05 -20.59
CA ARG A 136 -0.89 4.50 -21.95
C ARG A 136 -0.24 3.13 -21.91
N ALA A 137 0.87 2.96 -21.20
CA ALA A 137 1.54 1.66 -21.06
C ALA A 137 0.61 0.58 -20.46
N LEU A 138 -0.18 0.94 -19.45
CA LEU A 138 -1.19 0.04 -18.88
C LEU A 138 -2.25 -0.37 -19.89
N ARG A 139 -2.76 0.57 -20.69
CA ARG A 139 -3.72 0.30 -21.76
C ARG A 139 -3.13 -0.61 -22.84
N ASP A 140 -1.89 -0.34 -23.24
CA ASP A 140 -1.23 -1.09 -24.30
C ASP A 140 -0.97 -2.55 -23.88
N LEU A 141 -0.63 -2.80 -22.61
CA LEU A 141 -0.39 -4.15 -22.08
C LEU A 141 -1.67 -4.92 -21.73
N SER A 142 -2.70 -4.23 -21.21
CA SER A 142 -3.93 -4.89 -20.74
C SER A 142 -5.04 -4.96 -21.80
N GLU A 143 -4.96 -4.13 -22.84
CA GLU A 143 -6.06 -3.84 -23.76
C GLU A 143 -7.32 -3.27 -23.08
N VAL A 144 -7.20 -2.80 -21.84
CA VAL A 144 -8.31 -2.23 -21.07
C VAL A 144 -8.17 -0.71 -20.97
N ALA A 145 -9.29 -0.02 -21.15
CA ALA A 145 -9.42 1.41 -20.96
C ALA A 145 -10.62 1.67 -20.04
N PRO A 146 -10.41 1.73 -18.71
CA PRO A 146 -11.50 2.02 -17.79
C PRO A 146 -12.02 3.43 -18.03
N ASP A 147 -13.35 3.57 -18.03
CA ASP A 147 -14.02 4.86 -18.10
C ASP A 147 -13.82 5.61 -16.77
N GLU A 148 -12.67 6.26 -16.54
CA GLU A 148 -12.57 7.20 -15.41
C GLU A 148 -11.45 8.24 -15.47
N VAL A 149 -11.73 9.34 -14.75
CA VAL A 149 -11.05 10.63 -14.65
C VAL A 149 -9.54 10.48 -14.39
N VAL A 150 -8.74 10.97 -15.34
CA VAL A 150 -7.28 11.13 -15.20
C VAL A 150 -6.95 11.81 -13.87
N GLY A 151 -6.28 11.10 -12.96
CA GLY A 151 -5.67 11.71 -11.78
C GLY A 151 -6.26 11.41 -10.40
N SER A 152 -7.36 10.65 -10.29
CA SER A 152 -7.99 10.39 -8.97
C SER A 152 -7.48 9.11 -8.27
N ASP A 153 -7.58 9.05 -6.94
CA ASP A 153 -7.37 7.81 -6.16
C ASP A 153 -8.32 6.68 -6.59
N GLN A 154 -9.49 7.04 -7.13
CA GLN A 154 -10.48 6.11 -7.66
C GLN A 154 -9.91 5.36 -8.88
N PHE A 155 -9.15 6.06 -9.74
CA PHE A 155 -8.51 5.45 -10.90
C PHE A 155 -7.43 4.42 -10.51
N TRP A 156 -6.59 4.73 -9.52
CA TRP A 156 -5.62 3.73 -9.01
C TRP A 156 -6.34 2.55 -8.34
N SER A 157 -7.36 2.83 -7.52
CA SER A 157 -8.17 1.77 -6.87
C SER A 157 -8.81 0.83 -7.88
N TRP A 158 -9.23 1.34 -9.04
CA TRP A 158 -9.77 0.53 -10.12
C TRP A 158 -8.73 -0.49 -10.61
N TRP A 159 -7.49 -0.06 -10.87
CA TRP A 159 -6.40 -0.94 -11.33
C TRP A 159 -6.02 -2.00 -10.30
N VAL A 160 -6.00 -1.65 -9.01
CA VAL A 160 -5.77 -2.63 -7.93
C VAL A 160 -6.87 -3.70 -7.93
N LYS A 161 -8.14 -3.29 -8.06
CA LYS A 161 -9.27 -4.23 -8.15
C LYS A 161 -9.24 -5.08 -9.42
N TRP A 162 -8.72 -4.52 -10.52
CA TRP A 162 -8.51 -5.25 -11.76
C TRP A 162 -7.43 -6.33 -11.55
N LEU A 163 -6.25 -6.00 -11.01
CA LEU A 163 -5.20 -6.98 -10.71
C LEU A 163 -5.67 -8.10 -9.75
N GLY A 164 -6.49 -7.76 -8.77
CA GLY A 164 -7.10 -8.76 -7.86
C GLY A 164 -8.04 -9.75 -8.58
N LYS A 165 -8.61 -9.38 -9.74
CA LYS A 165 -9.44 -10.26 -10.57
C LYS A 165 -8.64 -11.01 -11.65
N HIS A 166 -7.39 -10.61 -11.89
CA HIS A 166 -6.51 -11.13 -12.94
C HIS A 166 -5.30 -11.83 -12.32
N ALA A 167 -5.54 -13.03 -11.78
CA ALA A 167 -4.52 -13.83 -11.09
C ALA A 167 -3.40 -14.34 -12.00
N GLU A 168 -3.68 -14.42 -13.30
CA GLU A 168 -2.74 -14.75 -14.37
C GLU A 168 -1.69 -13.67 -14.63
N VAL A 169 -1.95 -12.42 -14.21
CA VAL A 169 -1.03 -11.30 -14.34
C VAL A 169 -0.16 -11.24 -13.08
N ALA A 170 1.06 -11.76 -13.18
CA ALA A 170 2.07 -11.73 -12.12
C ALA A 170 3.18 -10.74 -12.48
N GLY A 171 3.81 -10.15 -11.47
CA GLY A 171 4.96 -9.26 -11.66
C GLY A 171 6.16 -9.97 -12.31
N PRO A 172 7.15 -9.22 -12.84
CA PRO A 172 8.32 -9.81 -13.46
C PRO A 172 9.20 -10.52 -12.42
N GLU A 173 10.22 -11.23 -12.88
CA GLU A 173 11.28 -11.71 -12.00
C GLU A 173 11.87 -10.54 -11.18
N GLY A 174 12.00 -10.71 -9.86
CA GLY A 174 12.45 -9.66 -8.94
C GLY A 174 11.38 -8.64 -8.53
N TYR A 175 10.10 -8.90 -8.78
CA TYR A 175 9.00 -8.01 -8.36
C TYR A 175 8.90 -7.84 -6.83
N ASP A 176 9.22 -8.88 -6.07
CA ASP A 176 9.37 -8.84 -4.61
C ASP A 176 10.43 -7.83 -4.18
N GLU A 177 11.64 -7.95 -4.72
CA GLU A 177 12.75 -7.03 -4.44
C GLU A 177 12.39 -5.60 -4.87
N PHE A 178 11.75 -5.42 -6.03
CA PHE A 178 11.25 -4.13 -6.47
C PHE A 178 10.29 -3.50 -5.44
N LYS A 179 9.31 -4.27 -4.92
CA LYS A 179 8.38 -3.76 -3.89
C LYS A 179 9.11 -3.35 -2.63
N GLY A 180 10.07 -4.15 -2.18
CA GLY A 180 10.92 -3.80 -1.04
C GLY A 180 11.62 -2.47 -1.25
N LEU A 181 12.34 -2.33 -2.37
CA LEU A 181 13.12 -1.14 -2.69
C LEU A 181 12.26 0.12 -2.87
N ILE A 182 11.13 0.03 -3.57
CA ILE A 182 10.28 1.20 -3.82
C ILE A 182 9.60 1.69 -2.53
N LEU A 183 9.17 0.77 -1.65
CA LEU A 183 8.55 1.12 -0.37
C LEU A 183 9.58 1.65 0.63
N GLU A 184 10.77 1.03 0.69
CA GLU A 184 11.90 1.56 1.47
C GLU A 184 12.21 3.01 1.08
N ARG A 185 12.24 3.26 -0.22
CA ARG A 185 12.69 4.54 -0.78
C ARG A 185 11.67 5.65 -0.67
N LEU A 186 10.38 5.34 -0.76
CA LEU A 186 9.28 6.31 -0.88
C LEU A 186 8.38 6.40 0.36
N VAL A 187 8.37 5.38 1.22
CA VAL A 187 7.47 5.30 2.37
C VAL A 187 8.24 5.31 3.67
N ASP A 188 9.03 4.27 3.93
CA ASP A 188 9.70 4.06 5.21
C ASP A 188 10.86 3.07 5.06
N PRO A 189 12.09 3.38 5.51
CA PRO A 189 13.25 2.49 5.41
C PRO A 189 13.06 1.09 5.99
N GLU A 190 12.14 0.90 6.94
CA GLU A 190 11.86 -0.41 7.53
C GLU A 190 10.95 -1.31 6.66
N MET A 191 10.34 -0.78 5.60
CA MET A 191 9.40 -1.54 4.76
C MET A 191 10.07 -2.68 3.98
N ALA A 192 11.34 -2.57 3.64
CA ALA A 192 12.08 -3.62 2.93
C ALA A 192 12.08 -4.96 3.70
N VAL A 193 11.92 -4.94 5.03
CA VAL A 193 11.89 -6.16 5.85
C VAL A 193 10.74 -7.11 5.46
N PHE A 194 9.66 -6.58 4.88
CA PHE A 194 8.48 -7.36 4.49
C PHE A 194 8.61 -8.02 3.11
N PHE A 195 9.64 -7.67 2.33
CA PHE A 195 9.77 -8.06 0.91
C PHE A 195 11.14 -8.65 0.59
N SER A 196 11.67 -9.54 1.44
CA SER A 196 12.94 -10.21 1.10
C SER A 196 12.76 -11.24 -0.02
N GLY A 197 13.72 -11.26 -0.94
CA GLY A 197 13.65 -12.06 -2.16
C GLY A 197 13.49 -13.55 -1.89
N GLY A 198 12.60 -14.21 -2.65
CA GLY A 198 12.43 -15.67 -2.60
C GLY A 198 11.66 -16.20 -1.38
N ILE A 199 10.89 -15.36 -0.68
CA ILE A 199 9.94 -15.83 0.33
C ILE A 199 8.71 -16.46 -0.34
N ASP A 200 8.30 -17.63 0.14
CA ASP A 200 7.01 -18.24 -0.23
C ASP A 200 5.85 -17.45 0.39
N THR A 201 5.03 -16.81 -0.44
CA THR A 201 3.89 -16.01 0.01
C THR A 201 2.57 -16.74 -0.22
N ARG A 202 1.70 -16.73 0.79
CA ARG A 202 0.32 -17.24 0.68
C ARG A 202 -0.65 -16.24 0.07
N ILE A 203 -0.20 -14.99 -0.09
CA ILE A 203 -0.92 -13.89 -0.71
C ILE A 203 -0.08 -13.43 -1.90
N ARG A 204 -0.72 -13.11 -3.01
CA ARG A 204 -0.06 -12.59 -4.21
C ARG A 204 0.59 -11.25 -3.90
N LEU A 205 1.82 -11.04 -4.38
CA LEU A 205 2.53 -9.79 -4.17
C LEU A 205 1.79 -8.61 -4.81
N GLU A 206 1.14 -8.83 -5.95
CA GLU A 206 0.36 -7.83 -6.69
C GLU A 206 -0.84 -7.31 -5.89
N GLU A 207 -1.31 -8.06 -4.90
CA GLU A 207 -2.40 -7.66 -3.99
C GLU A 207 -1.91 -6.89 -2.76
N ILE A 208 -0.59 -6.84 -2.54
CA ILE A 208 0.02 -6.08 -1.45
C ILE A 208 0.28 -4.66 -1.93
N VAL A 209 -0.44 -3.71 -1.34
CA VAL A 209 -0.38 -2.28 -1.65
C VAL A 209 -0.13 -1.44 -0.40
N TRP A 210 0.45 -0.25 -0.59
CA TRP A 210 0.69 0.69 0.50
C TRP A 210 -0.58 1.46 0.91
N GLY A 211 -0.96 1.32 2.18
CA GLY A 211 -2.18 1.89 2.78
C GLY A 211 -2.15 3.40 3.05
N GLY A 212 -1.01 4.09 2.88
CA GLY A 212 -0.93 5.55 3.01
C GLY A 212 -0.22 6.09 4.25
N VAL A 213 0.30 5.22 5.12
CA VAL A 213 1.08 5.61 6.31
C VAL A 213 2.39 4.81 6.39
N ALA A 214 3.41 5.40 7.04
CA ALA A 214 4.66 4.70 7.37
C ALA A 214 4.41 3.56 8.37
N LYS A 215 5.42 2.72 8.61
CA LYS A 215 5.31 1.66 9.61
C LYS A 215 5.10 2.34 10.97
N ASP A 216 4.13 1.83 11.74
CA ASP A 216 3.74 2.40 13.04
C ASP A 216 3.32 3.89 12.98
N GLY A 217 2.96 4.40 11.79
CA GLY A 217 2.58 5.80 11.57
C GLY A 217 1.22 6.20 12.17
N ILE A 218 0.43 5.22 12.62
CA ILE A 218 -0.80 5.40 13.39
C ILE A 218 -0.50 4.93 14.81
N PRO A 219 -0.17 5.83 15.74
CA PRO A 219 0.19 5.46 17.10
C PRO A 219 -1.04 4.94 17.84
N ASP A 220 -0.89 3.83 18.55
CA ASP A 220 -1.94 3.32 19.42
C ASP A 220 -2.12 4.20 20.67
N LEU A 221 -3.30 4.12 21.28
CA LEU A 221 -3.54 4.74 22.57
C LEU A 221 -3.10 3.80 23.69
N THR A 222 -1.90 3.99 24.23
CA THR A 222 -1.45 3.26 25.42
C THR A 222 -1.72 4.06 26.70
N ASN A 223 -2.56 3.53 27.59
CA ASN A 223 -3.00 4.14 28.85
C ASN A 223 -3.32 5.64 28.71
N PRO A 224 -4.28 6.01 27.82
CA PRO A 224 -4.53 7.40 27.50
C PRO A 224 -5.02 8.20 28.72
N PRO A 225 -4.77 9.52 28.77
CA PRO A 225 -5.30 10.38 29.83
C PRO A 225 -6.82 10.30 29.93
N ILE A 226 -7.32 10.33 31.16
CA ILE A 226 -8.75 10.17 31.47
C ILE A 226 -9.32 11.52 31.86
N LEU A 227 -10.52 11.82 31.34
CA LEU A 227 -11.31 12.97 31.75
C LEU A 227 -12.57 12.49 32.47
N THR A 228 -13.04 13.30 33.42
CA THR A 228 -14.37 13.08 33.99
C THR A 228 -15.44 13.36 32.92
N ALA A 229 -16.66 12.88 33.16
CA ALA A 229 -17.78 13.17 32.27
C ALA A 229 -18.06 14.69 32.17
N GLU A 230 -17.84 15.43 33.25
CA GLU A 230 -18.03 16.90 33.29
C GLU A 230 -16.94 17.63 32.48
N ASP A 231 -15.69 17.15 32.53
CA ASP A 231 -14.57 17.76 31.82
C ASP A 231 -14.55 17.43 30.32
N ALA A 232 -15.26 16.38 29.90
CA ALA A 232 -15.34 15.92 28.51
C ALA A 232 -16.23 16.81 27.62
N THR A 233 -16.05 18.13 27.70
CA THR A 233 -16.81 19.20 27.00
C THR A 233 -16.75 19.15 25.46
N TYR A 234 -15.91 18.29 24.91
CA TYR A 234 -15.76 18.06 23.48
C TYR A 234 -16.68 16.93 22.96
N ILE A 235 -17.38 16.21 23.86
CA ILE A 235 -18.36 15.16 23.54
C ILE A 235 -19.76 15.76 23.42
N PHE A 236 -20.43 15.48 22.30
CA PHE A 236 -21.79 15.93 22.03
C PHE A 236 -22.76 14.75 22.00
N GLU A 237 -24.06 15.01 22.18
CA GLU A 237 -25.11 13.96 22.19
C GLU A 237 -25.06 12.93 21.04
N PRO A 238 -24.74 13.28 19.77
CA PRO A 238 -24.66 12.28 18.70
C PRO A 238 -23.34 11.50 18.66
N ASP A 239 -22.34 11.86 19.47
CA ASP A 239 -21.05 11.16 19.47
C ASP A 239 -21.22 9.75 20.01
N ARG A 240 -20.65 8.79 19.28
CA ARG A 240 -20.58 7.39 19.72
C ARG A 240 -19.36 7.18 20.60
N VAL A 241 -19.52 6.31 21.59
CA VAL A 241 -18.44 5.87 22.47
C VAL A 241 -18.48 4.34 22.59
N PHE A 242 -17.33 3.73 22.86
CA PHE A 242 -17.26 2.39 23.41
C PHE A 242 -17.24 2.48 24.93
N GLY A 243 -18.25 1.93 25.58
CA GLY A 243 -18.30 1.83 27.04
C GLY A 243 -17.64 0.53 27.50
N VAL A 244 -16.68 0.65 28.42
CA VAL A 244 -15.99 -0.49 29.05
C VAL A 244 -16.25 -0.46 30.54
N SER A 245 -16.50 -1.62 31.13
CA SER A 245 -16.82 -1.76 32.56
C SER A 245 -16.14 -3.00 33.12
N PHE A 246 -15.16 -2.80 34.00
CA PHE A 246 -14.44 -3.87 34.68
C PHE A 246 -14.36 -3.57 36.17
N ASN A 247 -14.72 -4.54 37.01
CA ASN A 247 -14.62 -4.46 38.48
C ASN A 247 -15.19 -3.16 39.10
N GLY A 248 -16.25 -2.60 38.51
CA GLY A 248 -16.90 -1.37 38.98
C GLY A 248 -16.24 -0.07 38.54
N GLU A 249 -15.13 -0.13 37.79
CA GLU A 249 -14.59 1.02 37.06
C GLU A 249 -15.18 1.05 35.64
N HIS A 250 -15.57 2.25 35.22
CA HIS A 250 -16.21 2.49 33.94
C HIS A 250 -15.42 3.52 33.14
N ARG A 251 -15.18 3.24 31.86
CA ARG A 251 -14.57 4.20 30.92
C ARG A 251 -15.33 4.26 29.62
N ALA A 252 -15.31 5.42 28.99
CA ALA A 252 -15.84 5.64 27.66
C ALA A 252 -14.70 6.05 26.72
N TYR A 253 -14.60 5.37 25.58
CA TYR A 253 -13.62 5.67 24.55
C TYR A 253 -14.35 6.26 23.33
N PRO A 254 -14.19 7.56 23.04
CA PRO A 254 -14.91 8.20 21.95
C PRO A 254 -14.51 7.63 20.59
N LEU A 255 -15.51 7.23 19.80
CA LEU A 255 -15.31 6.64 18.48
C LEU A 255 -14.43 7.53 17.61
N ARG A 256 -14.74 8.83 17.53
CA ARG A 256 -13.96 9.78 16.72
C ARG A 256 -12.49 9.95 17.13
N ILE A 257 -12.11 9.58 18.35
CA ILE A 257 -10.70 9.52 18.76
C ILE A 257 -10.13 8.18 18.32
N LEU A 258 -10.80 7.08 18.65
CA LEU A 258 -10.37 5.73 18.26
C LEU A 258 -10.24 5.55 16.75
N ASN A 259 -11.09 6.14 15.93
CA ASN A 259 -10.97 6.10 14.47
C ASN A 259 -9.63 6.64 13.95
N ALA A 260 -8.96 7.52 14.71
CA ALA A 260 -7.66 8.05 14.30
C ALA A 260 -6.48 7.21 14.81
N HIS A 261 -6.72 6.33 15.79
CA HIS A 261 -5.69 5.54 16.48
C HIS A 261 -5.85 4.03 16.27
N GLU A 262 -7.01 3.56 15.81
CA GLU A 262 -7.44 2.19 15.51
C GLU A 262 -7.39 1.20 16.70
N MET A 263 -6.62 1.50 17.75
CA MET A 263 -6.40 0.65 18.91
C MET A 263 -6.22 1.48 20.19
N ALA A 264 -6.78 1.00 21.30
CA ALA A 264 -6.44 1.44 22.65
C ALA A 264 -6.07 0.26 23.55
N SER A 265 -4.91 0.35 24.19
CA SER A 265 -4.42 -0.57 25.22
C SER A 265 -4.49 0.13 26.58
N ASP A 266 -5.24 -0.42 27.54
CA ASP A 266 -5.50 0.27 28.81
C ASP A 266 -5.71 -0.73 29.96
N VAL A 267 -5.71 -0.22 31.20
CA VAL A 267 -6.01 -0.97 32.42
C VAL A 267 -7.17 -0.30 33.14
N VAL A 268 -8.30 -1.01 33.21
CA VAL A 268 -9.54 -0.54 33.85
C VAL A 268 -9.98 -1.55 34.89
N GLY A 269 -10.25 -1.10 36.11
CA GLY A 269 -10.62 -1.99 37.22
C GLY A 269 -9.54 -3.02 37.56
N GLY A 270 -8.28 -2.73 37.23
CA GLY A 270 -7.14 -3.66 37.35
C GLY A 270 -7.06 -4.73 36.26
N VAL A 271 -7.92 -4.68 35.23
CA VAL A 271 -7.90 -5.62 34.10
C VAL A 271 -7.22 -4.95 32.89
N PRO A 272 -6.08 -5.49 32.41
CA PRO A 272 -5.50 -5.05 31.14
C PRO A 272 -6.36 -5.53 29.98
N PHE A 273 -6.61 -4.66 29.00
CA PHE A 273 -7.34 -5.01 27.80
C PHE A 273 -6.88 -4.19 26.58
N ALA A 274 -7.28 -4.65 25.40
CA ALA A 274 -7.12 -3.93 24.15
C ALA A 274 -8.49 -3.78 23.47
N LEU A 275 -8.73 -2.60 22.90
CA LEU A 275 -9.93 -2.28 22.12
C LEU A 275 -9.49 -1.89 20.70
N ALA A 276 -9.89 -2.69 19.72
CA ALA A 276 -9.73 -2.40 18.30
C ALA A 276 -11.06 -1.91 17.72
N HIS A 277 -11.02 -0.94 16.80
CA HIS A 277 -12.21 -0.43 16.10
C HIS A 277 -12.23 -0.85 14.63
#